data_AF-A0A3A0CM56-F1
#
_entry.id   AF-A0A3A0CM56-F1
#
_cell.length_a   1.000
_cell.length_b   1.000
_cell.length_c   1.000
_cell.angle_alpha   90.00
_cell.angle_beta   90.00
_cell.angle_gamma   90.00
#
_symmetry.space_group_name_H-M   'P 1'
#
loop_
_entity.id
_entity.type
_entity.pdbx_description
1 polymer ?
#
loop_
_entity_poly.entity_id
_entity_poly.type
_entity_poly.pdbx_seq_one_letter_code
_entity_poly.pdbx_strand_id
1 'polypeptide(L)'
;MTAISQTTVAVQLGDRSYCVHIGAGLLDELGALVRSRCPAARQATIITDSEVGPLYADRALASLTGASIAATLMTIPAGESSKSLAIASELYDASAEGRHARDEPII
;
A
#
# COMPACT_ATOMS: atom_id res chain seq x y z
N MET A 1 -21.25 10.44 17.99
CA MET A 1 -20.14 10.44 17.01
C MET A 1 -19.00 11.22 17.61
N THR A 2 -18.01 10.53 18.20
CA THR A 2 -16.78 11.18 18.64
C THR A 2 -16.02 11.60 17.40
N ALA A 3 -15.71 12.89 17.26
CA ALA A 3 -14.86 13.36 16.17
C ALA A 3 -13.49 12.67 16.31
N ILE A 4 -13.19 11.76 15.39
CA ILE A 4 -11.89 11.08 15.36
C ILE A 4 -10.91 12.11 14.81
N SER A 5 -10.02 12.60 15.68
CA SER A 5 -9.00 13.57 15.27
C SER A 5 -8.01 12.89 14.32
N GLN A 6 -7.94 13.36 13.08
CA GLN A 6 -6.85 13.02 12.16
C GLN A 6 -5.72 14.03 12.33
N THR A 7 -4.48 13.56 12.37
CA THR A 7 -3.29 14.40 12.41
C THR A 7 -2.38 14.03 11.25
N THR A 8 -1.75 15.03 10.63
CA THR A 8 -0.73 14.82 9.60
C THR A 8 0.61 15.31 10.13
N VAL A 9 1.62 14.45 10.06
CA VAL A 9 3.00 14.77 10.44
C VAL A 9 3.84 14.89 9.17
N ALA A 10 4.40 16.08 8.93
CA ALA A 10 5.32 16.29 7.82
C ALA A 10 6.73 15.84 8.21
N VAL A 11 7.27 14.84 7.50
CA VAL A 11 8.61 14.30 7.71
C VAL A 11 9.56 14.96 6.70
N GLN A 12 10.49 15.77 7.20
CA GLN A 12 11.39 16.60 6.39
C GLN A 12 12.73 15.88 6.16
N LEU A 13 12.89 15.25 4.99
CA LEU A 13 14.10 14.50 4.57
C LEU A 13 14.71 15.08 3.28
N GLY A 14 14.54 16.39 3.05
CA GLY A 14 14.94 17.05 1.82
C GLY A 14 14.05 16.66 0.64
N ASP A 15 14.65 16.27 -0.49
CA ASP A 15 13.95 15.93 -1.73
C ASP A 15 12.97 14.74 -1.61
N ARG A 16 13.09 13.95 -0.53
CA ARG A 16 12.25 12.77 -0.27
C ARG A 16 11.34 12.93 0.95
N SER A 17 10.99 14.17 1.29
CA SER A 17 10.03 14.47 2.36
C SER A 17 8.63 13.92 2.03
N TYR A 18 7.89 13.51 3.06
CA TYR A 18 6.53 12.96 2.92
C TYR A 18 5.66 13.23 4.15
N CYS A 19 4.35 13.04 3.98
CA CYS A 19 3.37 13.17 5.06
C CYS A 19 3.02 11.79 5.63
N VAL A 20 3.01 11.69 6.97
CA VAL A 20 2.42 10.55 7.69
C VAL A 20 1.04 10.97 8.16
N HIS A 21 0.00 10.30 7.68
CA HIS A 21 -1.38 10.51 8.11
C HIS A 21 -1.72 9.53 9.25
N ILE A 22 -2.23 10.05 10.36
CA ILE A 22 -2.54 9.28 11.58
C ILE A 22 -4.00 9.53 11.96
N GLY A 23 -4.78 8.47 12.06
CA GLY A 23 -6.20 8.53 12.38
C GLY A 23 -6.85 7.15 12.26
N ALA A 24 -8.00 6.97 12.91
CA ALA A 24 -8.77 5.74 12.77
C ALA A 24 -9.56 5.75 11.45
N GLY A 25 -9.67 4.58 10.81
CA GLY A 25 -10.42 4.43 9.54
C GLY A 25 -9.67 4.86 8.28
N LEU A 26 -8.43 5.35 8.38
CA LEU A 26 -7.66 5.85 7.22
C LEU A 26 -7.45 4.83 6.10
N LEU A 27 -7.51 3.53 6.39
CA LEU A 27 -7.40 2.49 5.37
C LEU A 27 -8.54 2.59 4.33
N ASP A 28 -9.72 3.05 4.75
CA ASP A 28 -10.86 3.22 3.85
C ASP A 28 -10.66 4.43 2.91
N GLU A 29 -9.74 5.33 3.26
CA GLU A 29 -9.31 6.50 2.46
C GLU A 29 -8.04 6.25 1.62
N LEU A 30 -7.46 5.04 1.70
CA LEU A 30 -6.20 4.68 1.02
C LEU A 30 -6.21 5.04 -0.47
N GLY A 31 -7.28 4.73 -1.20
CA GLY A 31 -7.39 5.03 -2.63
C GLY A 31 -7.30 6.52 -2.94
N ALA A 32 -7.92 7.38 -2.11
CA ALA A 32 -7.85 8.83 -2.27
C ALA A 32 -6.43 9.36 -1.97
N LEU A 33 -5.79 8.83 -0.92
CA LEU A 33 -4.41 9.17 -0.57
C LEU A 33 -3.45 8.80 -1.70
N VAL A 34 -3.54 7.58 -2.23
CA VAL A 34 -2.74 7.14 -3.38
C VAL A 34 -2.99 8.01 -4.60
N ARG A 35 -4.26 8.33 -4.92
CA ARG A 35 -4.59 9.21 -6.05
C ARG A 35 -3.98 10.61 -5.90
N SER A 36 -3.96 11.15 -4.69
CA SER A 36 -3.36 12.46 -4.43
C SER A 36 -1.84 12.46 -4.64
N ARG A 37 -1.16 11.35 -4.28
CA ARG A 37 0.30 11.24 -4.37
C ARG A 37 0.80 10.76 -5.73
N CYS A 38 0.02 9.90 -6.39
CA CYS A 38 0.29 9.25 -7.66
C CYS A 38 -0.92 9.43 -8.60
N PRO A 39 -1.16 10.65 -9.15
CA PRO A 39 -2.37 10.93 -9.93
C PRO A 39 -2.57 10.05 -11.15
N ALA A 40 -1.47 9.60 -11.76
CA ALA A 40 -1.45 8.75 -12.95
C ALA A 40 -1.67 7.26 -12.65
N ALA A 41 -1.61 6.83 -11.38
CA ALA A 41 -1.68 5.42 -11.02
C ALA A 41 -3.01 4.79 -11.49
N ARG A 42 -2.91 3.77 -12.34
CA ARG A 42 -4.06 2.95 -12.78
C ARG A 42 -4.06 1.57 -12.16
N GLN A 43 -2.88 1.11 -11.75
CA GLN A 43 -2.67 -0.13 -11.05
C GLN A 43 -1.84 0.14 -9.79
N ALA A 44 -1.98 -0.71 -8.78
CA ALA A 44 -1.19 -0.72 -7.57
C ALA A 44 -0.98 -2.17 -7.12
N THR A 45 0.02 -2.38 -6.29
CA THR A 45 0.34 -3.71 -5.77
C THR A 45 0.40 -3.65 -4.25
N ILE A 46 -0.45 -4.41 -3.58
CA ILE A 46 -0.41 -4.59 -2.13
C ILE A 46 0.49 -5.77 -1.82
N ILE A 47 1.49 -5.57 -0.96
CA ILE A 47 2.30 -6.63 -0.39
C ILE A 47 2.02 -6.70 1.12
N THR A 48 1.55 -7.85 1.58
CA THR A 48 1.23 -8.07 3.00
C THR A 48 1.69 -9.44 3.46
N ASP A 49 1.68 -9.70 4.75
CA ASP A 49 1.97 -11.02 5.30
C ASP A 49 0.70 -11.86 5.54
N SER A 50 0.90 -13.14 5.82
CA SER A 50 -0.17 -14.14 6.01
C SER A 50 -1.07 -13.88 7.22
N GLU A 51 -0.67 -13.04 8.18
CA GLU A 51 -1.46 -12.70 9.37
C GLU A 51 -2.20 -11.37 9.18
N VAL A 52 -1.56 -10.37 8.57
CA VAL A 52 -2.13 -9.04 8.32
C VAL A 52 -3.10 -9.07 7.14
N GLY A 53 -2.78 -9.82 6.09
CA GLY A 53 -3.59 -9.92 4.87
C GLY A 53 -5.06 -10.25 5.13
N PRO A 54 -5.39 -11.35 5.83
CA PRO A 54 -6.78 -11.74 6.13
C PRO A 54 -7.58 -10.67 6.90
N LEU A 55 -6.93 -9.75 7.59
CA LEU A 55 -7.57 -8.73 8.41
C LEU A 55 -7.86 -7.43 7.63
N TYR A 56 -6.99 -7.09 6.67
CA TYR A 56 -6.98 -5.73 6.09
C TYR A 56 -6.91 -5.67 4.57
N ALA A 57 -6.48 -6.73 3.88
CA ALA A 57 -6.26 -6.68 2.43
C ALA A 57 -7.54 -6.35 1.67
N ASP A 58 -8.67 -6.97 2.02
CA ASP A 58 -9.96 -6.72 1.35
C ASP A 58 -10.40 -5.25 1.46
N ARG A 59 -10.15 -4.62 2.62
CA ARG A 59 -10.47 -3.20 2.84
C ARG A 59 -9.56 -2.29 2.02
N ALA A 60 -8.27 -2.58 1.98
CA ALA A 60 -7.30 -1.84 1.18
C ALA A 60 -7.62 -1.94 -0.33
N LEU A 61 -7.90 -3.16 -0.81
CA LEU A 61 -8.32 -3.44 -2.19
C LEU A 61 -9.61 -2.69 -2.55
N ALA A 62 -10.61 -2.70 -1.66
CA ALA A 62 -11.87 -1.99 -1.86
C ALA A 62 -11.66 -0.47 -1.97
N SER A 63 -10.82 0.12 -1.09
CA SER A 63 -10.51 1.55 -1.14
C SER A 63 -9.81 1.95 -2.44
N LEU A 64 -8.81 1.18 -2.89
CA LEU A 64 -8.10 1.42 -4.16
C LEU A 64 -9.04 1.29 -5.37
N THR A 65 -9.85 0.23 -5.40
CA THR A 65 -10.83 -0.01 -6.45
C THR A 65 -11.86 1.12 -6.52
N GLY A 66 -12.34 1.60 -5.37
CA GLY A 66 -13.22 2.76 -5.27
C GLY A 66 -12.61 4.04 -5.86
N ALA A 67 -11.28 4.17 -5.83
CA ALA A 67 -10.54 5.25 -6.48
C ALA A 67 -10.17 4.97 -7.94
N SER A 68 -10.75 3.94 -8.58
CA SER A 68 -10.42 3.49 -9.94
C SER A 68 -8.94 3.16 -10.14
N ILE A 69 -8.34 2.52 -9.13
CA ILE A 69 -7.00 1.94 -9.18
C ILE A 69 -7.18 0.42 -9.06
N ALA A 70 -6.88 -0.34 -10.12
CA ALA A 70 -6.86 -1.79 -10.02
C ALA A 70 -5.72 -2.21 -9.07
N ALA A 71 -5.94 -3.22 -8.24
CA ALA A 71 -4.96 -3.61 -7.25
C ALA A 71 -4.71 -5.12 -7.26
N THR A 72 -3.44 -5.52 -7.26
CA THR A 72 -3.00 -6.91 -7.12
C THR A 72 -2.54 -7.14 -5.68
N LEU A 73 -2.84 -8.31 -5.11
CA LEU A 73 -2.41 -8.70 -3.77
C LEU A 73 -1.32 -9.76 -3.85
N MET A 74 -0.19 -9.52 -3.20
CA MET A 74 0.87 -10.50 -2.96
C MET A 74 1.02 -10.74 -1.46
N THR A 75 0.94 -12.01 -1.05
CA THR A 75 1.03 -12.41 0.35
C THR A 75 2.31 -13.20 0.59
N ILE A 76 3.09 -12.78 1.58
CA ILE A 76 4.29 -13.48 2.03
C ILE A 76 4.05 -14.18 3.38
N PRO A 77 4.88 -15.15 3.79
CA PRO A 77 4.79 -15.72 5.13
C PRO A 77 5.04 -14.65 6.21
N ALA A 78 4.29 -14.68 7.31
CA ALA A 78 4.54 -13.78 8.43
C ALA A 78 5.83 -14.12 9.20
N GLY A 79 6.43 -13.09 9.79
CA GLY A 79 7.61 -13.20 10.66
C GLY A 79 8.89 -12.60 10.09
N GLU A 80 9.86 -12.33 10.97
CA GLU A 80 11.13 -11.67 10.62
C GLU A 80 11.97 -12.50 9.64
N SER A 81 11.81 -13.83 9.62
CA SER A 81 12.48 -14.72 8.66
C SER A 81 12.17 -14.36 7.21
N SER A 82 11.00 -13.75 6.94
CA SER A 82 10.60 -13.33 5.61
C SER A 82 11.32 -12.06 5.15
N LYS A 83 11.99 -11.31 6.03
CA LYS A 83 12.89 -10.21 5.64
C LYS A 83 14.22 -10.77 5.15
N SER A 84 14.17 -11.41 3.99
CA SER A 84 15.32 -12.00 3.33
C SER A 84 15.35 -11.60 1.86
N LEU A 85 16.55 -11.67 1.27
CA LEU A 85 16.71 -11.44 -0.17
C LEU A 85 16.00 -12.50 -1.02
N ALA A 86 15.79 -13.70 -0.47
CA ALA A 86 15.04 -14.75 -1.15
C ALA A 86 13.57 -14.33 -1.38
N ILE A 87 12.88 -13.91 -0.32
CA ILE A 87 11.49 -13.41 -0.42
C ILE A 87 11.42 -12.14 -1.27
N ALA A 88 12.39 -11.23 -1.15
CA ALA A 88 12.44 -10.06 -2.02
C ALA A 88 12.58 -10.44 -3.51
N SER A 89 13.38 -11.45 -3.83
CA SER A 89 13.52 -11.97 -5.20
C SER A 89 12.21 -12.54 -5.73
N GLU A 90 11.51 -13.34 -4.92
CA GLU A 90 10.21 -13.90 -5.29
C GLU A 90 9.18 -12.79 -5.59
N LEU A 91 9.17 -11.72 -4.80
CA LEU A 91 8.32 -10.55 -5.05
C LEU A 91 8.70 -9.80 -6.33
N TYR A 92 9.99 -9.72 -6.67
CA TYR A 92 10.44 -9.13 -7.94
C TYR A 92 10.02 -9.99 -9.13
N ASP A 93 10.17 -11.31 -9.05
CA ASP A 93 9.77 -12.24 -10.09
C ASP A 93 8.26 -12.17 -10.34
N ALA A 94 7.46 -12.24 -9.26
CA ALA A 94 6.02 -12.06 -9.33
C ALA A 94 5.63 -10.70 -9.92
N SER A 95 6.38 -9.64 -9.60
CA SER A 95 6.12 -8.31 -10.16
C SER A 95 6.43 -8.23 -11.66
N ALA A 96 7.49 -8.89 -12.10
CA ALA A 96 7.87 -8.96 -13.51
C ALA A 96 6.86 -9.78 -14.32
N GLU A 97 6.39 -10.90 -13.77
CA GLU A 97 5.34 -11.74 -14.36
C GLU A 97 4.00 -10.99 -14.47
N GLY A 98 3.64 -10.24 -13.44
CA GLY A 98 2.47 -9.34 -13.42
C GLY A 98 2.61 -8.12 -14.35
N ARG A 99 3.77 -7.90 -14.97
CA ARG A 99 4.09 -6.77 -15.85
C ARG A 99 3.83 -5.40 -15.19
N HIS A 100 4.11 -5.28 -13.89
CA HIS A 100 3.94 -4.03 -13.17
C HIS A 100 4.84 -2.92 -13.74
N ALA A 101 4.23 -1.78 -14.08
CA ALA A 101 4.94 -0.64 -14.62
C ALA A 101 5.66 0.18 -13.53
N ARG A 102 6.58 1.05 -13.95
CA ARG A 102 7.43 1.86 -13.04
C ARG A 102 6.67 2.95 -12.28
N ASP A 103 5.47 3.29 -12.74
CA ASP A 103 4.57 4.30 -12.18
C ASP A 103 3.44 3.68 -11.33
N GLU A 104 3.47 2.36 -11.11
CA GLU A 104 2.56 1.65 -10.23
C GLU A 104 3.09 1.68 -8.78
N PRO A 105 2.35 2.25 -7.82
CA PRO A 105 2.75 2.23 -6.43
C PRO A 105 2.67 0.83 -5.83
N ILE A 106 3.71 0.48 -5.07
CA ILE A 106 3.71 -0.65 -4.14
C ILE A 106 3.21 -0.15 -2.78
N ILE A 107 2.26 -0.88 -2.21
CA ILE A 107 1.54 -0.56 -0.96
C ILE A 107 1.84 -1.67 0.05
#